data_AF-A0A8T5A2M1-F1
#
_entry.id   AF-A0A8T5A2M1-F1
#
_cell.length_a   1.000
_cell.length_b   1.000
_cell.length_c   1.000
_cell.angle_alpha   90.00
_cell.angle_beta   90.00
_cell.angle_gamma   90.00
#
_symmetry.space_group_name_H-M   'P 1'
#
loop_
_entity.id
_entity.type
_entity.pdbx_description
1 polymer ?
#
loop_
_entity_poly.entity_id
_entity_poly.type
_entity_poly.pdbx_seq_one_letter_code
_entity_poly.pdbx_strand_id
1 'polypeptide(L)' 'WLDLGIPEAMWVLEAEDWGPLIVGMDSKGESIFRRVRERAMKRVSELFGESEDG' A
#
# COMPACT_ATOMS: atom_id res chain seq x y z
N TRP A 1 -27.71 -4.94 3.08
CA TRP A 1 -26.43 -4.79 2.35
C TRP A 1 -26.53 -5.24 0.89
N LEU A 2 -27.40 -6.18 0.51
CA LEU A 2 -27.63 -6.51 -0.92
C LEU A 2 -28.20 -5.35 -1.75
N ASP A 3 -28.79 -4.37 -1.07
CA ASP A 3 -29.24 -3.09 -1.60
C ASP A 3 -28.11 -2.19 -2.10
N LEU A 4 -26.85 -2.43 -1.68
CA LEU A 4 -25.68 -1.72 -2.21
C LEU A 4 -25.28 -2.20 -3.62
N GLY A 5 -25.82 -3.32 -4.07
CA GLY A 5 -25.39 -4.01 -5.29
C GLY A 5 -24.58 -5.26 -4.99
N ILE A 6 -24.51 -6.17 -5.96
CA ILE A 6 -23.75 -7.43 -5.84
C ILE A 6 -22.26 -7.18 -5.49
N PRO A 7 -21.52 -6.26 -6.14
CA PRO A 7 -20.12 -6.03 -5.78
C PRO A 7 -19.92 -5.36 -4.41
N GLU A 8 -20.83 -4.48 -4.01
CA GLU A 8 -20.67 -3.62 -2.83
C GLU A 8 -21.31 -4.17 -1.54
N ALA A 9 -22.04 -5.28 -1.62
CA ALA A 9 -22.60 -5.95 -0.45
C ALA A 9 -21.51 -6.59 0.44
N MET A 10 -21.81 -6.76 1.74
CA MET A 10 -20.96 -7.53 2.65
C MET A 10 -21.27 -9.03 2.49
N TRP A 11 -20.25 -9.80 2.16
CA TRP A 11 -20.35 -11.25 1.93
C TRP A 11 -19.70 -12.03 3.08
N VAL A 12 -20.37 -13.09 3.51
CA VAL A 12 -19.80 -14.08 4.43
C VAL A 12 -19.29 -15.24 3.57
N LEU A 13 -17.97 -15.48 3.60
CA LEU A 13 -17.30 -16.47 2.78
C LEU A 13 -16.52 -17.45 3.67
N GLU A 14 -16.49 -18.71 3.27
CA GLU A 14 -15.57 -19.73 3.78
C GLU A 14 -14.51 -19.99 2.70
N ALA A 15 -13.23 -19.94 3.07
CA ALA A 15 -12.12 -20.10 2.15
C ALA A 15 -11.09 -21.08 2.71
N GLU A 16 -10.63 -22.00 1.86
CA GLU A 16 -9.57 -22.97 2.16
C GLU A 16 -8.30 -22.59 1.38
N ASP A 17 -7.13 -22.67 2.03
CA ASP A 17 -5.82 -22.36 1.44
C ASP A 17 -5.74 -21.01 0.68
N TRP A 18 -6.44 -19.99 1.19
CA TRP A 18 -6.49 -18.67 0.55
C TRP A 18 -5.15 -17.94 0.63
N GLY A 19 -4.40 -17.95 -0.48
CA GLY A 19 -3.12 -17.28 -0.58
C GLY A 19 -2.32 -17.69 -1.82
N PRO A 20 -1.06 -17.24 -1.94
CA PRO A 20 -0.32 -16.50 -0.92
C PRO A 20 -0.77 -15.03 -0.80
N LEU A 21 -0.81 -14.53 0.43
CA LEU A 21 -1.00 -13.11 0.73
C LEU A 21 0.29 -12.54 1.33
N ILE A 22 0.62 -11.30 0.97
CA ILE A 22 1.76 -10.57 1.53
C ILE A 22 1.24 -9.59 2.56
N VAL A 23 1.89 -9.54 3.74
CA VAL A 23 1.61 -8.54 4.77
C VAL A 23 2.08 -7.17 4.27
N GLY A 24 1.15 -6.38 3.73
CA GLY A 24 1.43 -5.04 3.21
C GLY A 24 1.60 -3.98 4.31
N MET A 25 0.87 -4.16 5.41
CA MET A 25 0.92 -3.31 6.61
C MET A 25 0.79 -4.17 7.87
N ASP A 26 1.53 -3.83 8.92
CA ASP A 26 1.45 -4.51 10.22
C ASP A 26 0.72 -3.69 11.28
N SER A 27 0.46 -4.30 12.44
CA SER A 27 -0.20 -3.65 13.58
C SER A 27 0.70 -2.69 14.37
N LYS A 28 1.97 -2.56 14.00
CA LYS A 28 2.93 -1.61 14.58
C LYS A 28 3.04 -0.32 13.77
N GLY A 29 2.28 -0.21 12.66
CA GLY A 29 2.27 0.96 11.79
C GLY A 29 3.27 0.88 10.64
N GLU A 30 3.92 -0.27 10.42
CA GLU A 30 4.80 -0.44 9.26
C GLU A 30 4.01 -0.70 7.98
N SER A 31 4.54 -0.19 6.86
CA SER A 31 3.93 -0.33 5.54
C SER A 31 5.02 -0.47 4.46
N ILE A 32 4.96 -1.54 3.66
CA ILE A 32 5.91 -1.73 2.56
C ILE A 32 5.77 -0.64 1.49
N PHE A 33 4.55 -0.14 1.28
CA PHE A 33 4.26 0.93 0.33
C PHE A 33 4.85 2.26 0.78
N ARG A 34 4.71 2.59 2.08
CA ARG A 34 5.32 3.79 2.67
C ARG A 34 6.85 3.77 2.48
N ARG A 35 7.49 2.65 2.82
CA ARG A 35 8.95 2.47 2.67
C ARG A 35 9.41 2.59 1.21
N VAL A 36 8.65 2.09 0.25
CA VAL A 36 8.98 2.24 -1.19
C VAL A 36 8.86 3.70 -1.61
N ARG A 37 7.76 4.37 -1.23
CA ARG A 37 7.52 5.78 -1.54
C ARG A 37 8.60 6.69 -0.95
N GLU A 38 8.95 6.51 0.32
CA GLU A 38 9.99 7.30 0.99
C GLU A 38 11.36 7.13 0.31
N ARG A 39 11.74 5.91 -0.05
CA ARG A 39 13.00 5.65 -0.79
C ARG A 39 12.99 6.28 -2.18
N ALA A 40 11.87 6.22 -2.89
CA ALA A 40 11.74 6.87 -4.20
C ALA A 40 11.88 8.38 -4.08
N MET A 41 11.17 9.00 -3.13
CA MET A 41 11.24 10.45 -2.90
C MET A 41 12.61 10.91 -2.44
N LYS A 42 13.29 10.13 -1.61
CA LYS A 42 14.68 10.42 -1.22
C LYS A 42 15.59 10.49 -2.45
N ARG A 43 15.49 9.52 -3.37
CA ARG A 43 16.26 9.52 -4.62
C ARG A 43 15.93 10.69 -5.54
N VAL A 44 14.65 11.05 -5.65
CA VAL A 44 14.24 12.25 -6.41
C VAL A 44 14.89 13.49 -5.80
N SER A 45 14.83 13.64 -4.48
CA SER A 45 15.44 14.79 -3.79
C SER A 45 16.96 14.85 -3.98
N GLU A 46 17.66 13.71 -3.96
CA GLU A 46 19.12 13.65 -4.19
C GLU A 46 19.49 14.04 -5.62
N LEU A 47 18.71 13.63 -6.63
CA LEU A 47 18.99 13.92 -8.04
C LEU A 47 18.72 15.37 -8.43
N PHE A 48 17.74 16.01 -7.80
CA PHE A 48 17.27 17.35 -8.18
C PHE A 48 17.53 18.43 -7.10
N GLY A 49 18.19 18.09 -6.00
CA GLY A 49 18.47 18.97 -4.87
C GLY A 49 19.83 19.69 -4.89
N GLU A 50 20.65 19.51 -5.92
CA GLU A 50 21.99 20.13 -6.06
C GLU A 50 22.04 21.26 -7.10
N SER A 51 20.90 21.80 -7.56
CA SER A 51 20.87 22.88 -8.57
C SER A 51 20.24 24.18 -8.05
N GLU A 52 20.67 24.64 -6.88
CA GLU A 52 20.45 26.02 -6.41
C GLU A 52 21.76 26.74 -6.00
N ASP A 53 22.89 26.32 -6.58
CA ASP A 53 24.16 27.04 -6.48
C ASP A 53 24.49 27.64 -7.86
N GLY A 54 23.90 28.82 -8.14
CA GLY A 54 24.17 29.58 -9.37
C GLY A 54 23.24 30.77 -9.58
#